data_AF-A0A2K9ATK6-F1
#
_entry.id   AF-A0A2K9ATK6-F1
#
_cell.length_a   1.000
_cell.length_b   1.000
_cell.length_c   1.000
_cell.angle_alpha   90.00
_cell.angle_beta   90.00
_cell.angle_gamma   90.00
#
_symmetry.space_group_name_H-M   'P 1'
#
loop_
_entity.id
_entity.type
_entity.pdbx_description
1 polymer ?
#
loop_
_entity_poly.entity_id
_entity_poly.type
_entity_poly.pdbx_seq_one_letter_code
_entity_poly.pdbx_strand_id
1 'polypeptide(L)'
;MHTDKIKVRDDIEHDDIFLDKYNKYLKGKLKSYATRLSLSNVKPGFYQPSRNGLIHKCDEYIKENVEYLKGLIRMGHRPALFVYENICKKDEQLFLCPDDVSSYHAYKELNITKPPVIILGCKKNLEESCYVIRAMKCTYNDRTEHFESFIGIEHKLQPSLLGVEKPPYSDCFSILLESVRETKNRVKEFHKGGAVKLHYHHTLYSILKRAEESLESMSLLLDKGLYVNAGAVVRSLYELALTFYIDWLGPEQIYRYLQIASVTKLNEWEKYCDETLKEQVKDGLSRSDAQLLKDAKMRSYLLATKVSEKARLFPFGEEHHQDVYSFLSKIAHHDFSMTARYTHTLEHGDESVFNEDILNTTIYCADFFVAAIITRINDDVGYSGEKYIESREG
;
A
#
# COMPACT_ATOMS: atom_id res chain seq x y z
N MET A 1 24.81 7.01 9.35
CA MET A 1 24.95 7.96 8.22
C MET A 1 25.36 9.31 8.79
N HIS A 2 26.56 9.82 8.49
CA HIS A 2 27.00 11.13 9.00
C HIS A 2 26.14 12.24 8.35
N THR A 3 25.38 12.96 9.16
CA THR A 3 24.49 14.07 8.76
C THR A 3 25.21 15.30 8.20
N ASP A 4 26.55 15.30 8.15
CA ASP A 4 27.33 16.52 7.94
C ASP A 4 27.69 16.83 6.48
N LYS A 5 27.36 15.98 5.50
CA LYS A 5 27.46 16.36 4.08
C LYS A 5 26.39 15.65 3.27
N ILE A 6 25.20 16.25 3.14
CA ILE A 6 24.41 16.02 1.93
C ILE A 6 25.35 16.42 0.78
N LYS A 7 25.80 15.44 0.00
CA LYS A 7 26.66 15.70 -1.16
C LYS A 7 25.76 16.27 -2.23
N VAL A 8 25.62 17.58 -2.23
CA VAL A 8 24.98 18.29 -3.33
C VAL A 8 26.04 18.51 -4.40
N ARG A 9 25.68 18.34 -5.67
CA ARG A 9 26.61 18.64 -6.75
C ARG A 9 26.74 20.16 -6.87
N ASP A 10 27.97 20.67 -6.94
CA ASP A 10 28.24 22.11 -6.99
C ASP A 10 27.75 22.76 -8.31
N ASP A 11 27.37 21.97 -9.31
CA ASP A 11 26.97 22.42 -10.65
C ASP A 11 25.46 22.56 -10.85
N ILE A 12 24.65 22.39 -9.80
CA ILE A 12 23.18 22.37 -9.86
C ILE A 12 22.58 23.44 -8.94
N GLU A 13 21.49 24.10 -9.37
CA GLU A 13 20.76 25.04 -8.52
C GLU A 13 20.00 24.31 -7.40
N HIS A 14 20.04 24.84 -6.18
CA HIS A 14 19.45 24.17 -5.01
C HIS A 14 18.10 24.74 -4.60
N ASP A 15 17.21 23.86 -4.15
CA ASP A 15 15.96 24.23 -3.49
C ASP A 15 16.18 24.37 -1.97
N ASP A 16 16.31 25.61 -1.50
CA ASP A 16 16.48 25.91 -0.08
C ASP A 16 15.30 25.43 0.79
N ILE A 17 14.07 25.42 0.25
CA ILE A 17 12.88 24.96 0.98
C ILE A 17 12.96 23.45 1.19
N PHE A 18 13.34 22.73 0.13
CA PHE A 18 13.54 21.29 0.22
C PHE A 18 14.68 20.94 1.16
N LEU A 19 15.85 21.58 1.03
CA LEU A 19 17.00 21.32 1.88
C LEU A 19 16.69 21.59 3.35
N ASP A 20 15.98 22.67 3.70
CA ASP A 20 15.54 22.93 5.07
C ASP A 20 14.63 21.82 5.59
N LYS A 21 13.61 21.43 4.81
CA LYS A 21 12.66 20.37 5.18
C LYS A 21 13.36 19.01 5.34
N TYR A 22 14.18 18.63 4.38
CA TYR A 22 14.91 17.37 4.37
C TYR A 22 15.90 17.28 5.54
N ASN A 23 16.64 18.36 5.81
CA ASN A 23 17.50 18.43 6.99
C ASN A 23 16.72 18.32 8.31
N LYS A 24 15.55 18.97 8.42
CA LYS A 24 14.69 18.83 9.61
C LYS A 24 14.15 17.40 9.74
N TYR A 25 13.82 16.75 8.63
CA TYR A 25 13.40 15.36 8.57
C TYR A 25 14.49 14.41 9.08
N LEU A 26 15.71 14.50 8.53
CA LEU A 26 16.86 13.69 8.96
C LEU A 26 17.19 13.90 10.45
N LYS A 27 17.00 15.12 10.96
CA LYS A 27 17.18 15.47 12.38
C LYS A 27 15.99 15.10 13.27
N GLY A 28 14.95 14.45 12.75
CA GLY A 28 13.74 14.06 13.48
C GLY A 28 12.89 15.23 13.97
N LYS A 29 13.13 16.45 13.45
CA LYS A 29 12.39 17.68 13.76
C LYS A 29 11.16 17.87 12.86
N LEU A 30 11.08 17.12 11.76
CA LEU A 30 9.95 17.11 10.83
C LEU A 30 9.45 15.67 10.67
N LYS A 31 8.14 15.48 10.75
CA LYS A 31 7.49 14.22 10.36
C LYS A 31 7.42 14.16 8.83
N SER A 32 7.62 12.99 8.27
CA SER A 32 7.34 12.72 6.86
C SER A 32 6.19 11.71 6.72
N TYR A 33 5.59 11.70 5.53
CA TYR A 33 4.44 10.87 5.23
C TYR A 33 4.77 10.01 4.01
N ALA A 34 5.01 8.72 4.23
CA ALA A 34 5.22 7.77 3.13
C ALA A 34 3.88 7.27 2.62
N THR A 35 3.64 7.46 1.33
CA THR A 35 2.36 7.17 0.66
C THR A 35 2.59 6.95 -0.84
N ARG A 36 1.51 6.93 -1.61
CA ARG A 36 1.48 6.85 -3.07
C ARG A 36 0.70 8.07 -3.58
N LEU A 37 1.22 8.75 -4.59
CA LEU A 37 0.56 9.89 -5.24
C LEU A 37 0.54 9.68 -6.74
N SER A 38 -0.49 10.19 -7.41
CA SER A 38 -0.52 10.24 -8.86
C SER A 38 0.65 11.09 -9.37
N LEU A 39 1.41 10.56 -10.31
CA LEU A 39 2.55 11.24 -10.91
C LEU A 39 2.13 12.55 -11.60
N SER A 40 0.87 12.63 -12.06
CA SER A 40 0.23 13.85 -12.59
C SER A 40 0.12 14.98 -11.57
N ASN A 41 0.08 14.68 -10.26
CA ASN A 41 0.03 15.65 -9.16
C ASN A 41 1.42 16.07 -8.67
N VAL A 42 2.49 15.50 -9.24
CA VAL A 42 3.89 15.79 -8.89
C VAL A 42 4.58 16.48 -10.06
N LYS A 43 5.21 17.63 -9.78
CA LYS A 43 6.05 18.35 -10.74
C LYS A 43 7.53 18.17 -10.41
N PRO A 44 8.39 17.77 -11.35
CA PRO A 44 9.82 17.73 -11.11
C PRO A 44 10.39 19.15 -11.00
N GLY A 45 11.45 19.30 -10.21
CA GLY A 45 12.05 20.59 -9.90
C GLY A 45 11.32 21.37 -8.80
N PHE A 46 11.52 22.68 -8.76
CA PHE A 46 11.02 23.57 -7.72
C PHE A 46 10.76 24.99 -8.24
N TYR A 47 10.20 25.84 -7.39
CA TYR A 47 10.00 27.26 -7.70
C TYR A 47 10.93 28.15 -6.90
N GLN A 48 11.66 29.02 -7.59
CA GLN A 48 12.52 30.01 -6.96
C GLN A 48 11.86 31.41 -6.98
N PRO A 49 11.84 32.14 -5.85
CA PRO A 49 11.41 33.52 -5.84
C PRO A 49 12.30 34.42 -6.70
N SER A 50 11.69 35.25 -7.54
CA SER A 50 12.34 36.26 -8.36
C SER A 50 11.62 37.61 -8.25
N ARG A 51 12.21 38.68 -8.80
CA ARG A 51 11.58 40.01 -8.85
C ARG A 51 10.20 40.02 -9.54
N ASN A 52 9.97 39.08 -10.45
CA ASN A 52 8.74 39.00 -11.26
C ASN A 52 7.81 37.86 -10.81
N GLY A 53 8.01 37.31 -9.59
CA GLY A 53 7.24 36.19 -9.06
C GLY A 53 8.04 34.89 -8.98
N LEU A 54 7.34 33.76 -9.01
CA LEU A 54 7.96 32.43 -8.91
C LEU A 54 8.40 31.93 -10.28
N ILE A 55 9.66 31.53 -10.42
CA ILE A 55 10.20 30.92 -11.64
C ILE A 55 10.39 29.42 -11.38
N HIS A 56 9.85 28.57 -12.26
CA HIS A 56 10.07 27.14 -12.18
C HIS A 56 11.48 26.80 -12.66
N LYS A 57 12.20 26.01 -11.85
CA LYS A 57 13.54 25.49 -12.11
C LYS A 57 13.47 23.97 -12.05
N CYS A 58 13.99 23.31 -13.07
CA CYS A 58 14.10 21.87 -13.12
C CYS A 58 15.40 21.54 -13.85
N ASP A 59 16.24 20.73 -13.22
CA ASP A 59 17.47 20.28 -13.85
C ASP A 59 17.18 19.35 -15.02
N GLU A 60 18.07 19.36 -16.00
CA GLU A 60 18.08 18.32 -17.02
C GLU A 60 18.44 16.98 -16.38
N TYR A 61 17.64 15.95 -16.66
CA TYR A 61 17.94 14.61 -16.19
C TYR A 61 18.99 13.94 -17.07
N ILE A 62 19.85 13.12 -16.44
CA ILE A 62 20.84 12.32 -17.13
C ILE A 62 20.15 11.05 -17.64
N LYS A 63 20.11 10.87 -18.97
CA LYS A 63 19.41 9.75 -19.61
C LYS A 63 19.91 8.39 -19.14
N GLU A 64 21.21 8.24 -18.92
CA GLU A 64 21.84 7.02 -18.42
C GLU A 64 21.32 6.66 -17.01
N ASN A 65 21.10 7.65 -16.14
CA ASN A 65 20.53 7.45 -14.81
C ASN A 65 19.07 6.99 -14.90
N VAL A 66 18.30 7.57 -15.81
CA VAL A 66 16.90 7.16 -16.05
C VAL A 66 16.85 5.71 -16.53
N GLU A 67 17.64 5.31 -17.53
CA GLU A 67 17.68 3.93 -18.01
C GLU A 67 18.14 2.93 -16.94
N TYR A 68 19.12 3.32 -16.12
CA TYR A 68 19.56 2.52 -14.97
C TYR A 68 18.42 2.32 -13.96
N LEU A 69 17.75 3.41 -13.56
CA LEU A 69 16.62 3.36 -12.63
C LEU A 69 15.45 2.56 -13.19
N LYS A 70 15.13 2.68 -14.49
CA LYS A 70 14.13 1.84 -15.16
C LYS A 70 14.48 0.36 -15.03
N GLY A 71 15.76 0.02 -15.20
CA GLY A 71 16.27 -1.33 -14.96
C GLY A 71 16.00 -1.82 -13.53
N LEU A 72 16.33 -1.00 -12.52
CA LEU A 72 16.10 -1.33 -11.11
C LEU A 72 14.62 -1.46 -10.77
N ILE A 73 13.77 -0.55 -11.28
CA ILE A 73 12.31 -0.60 -11.07
C ILE A 73 11.73 -1.88 -11.66
N ARG A 74 12.15 -2.27 -12.86
CA ARG A 74 11.75 -3.54 -13.49
C ARG A 74 12.28 -4.78 -12.75
N MET A 75 13.37 -4.66 -11.99
CA MET A 75 13.84 -5.70 -11.07
C MET A 75 13.03 -5.79 -9.77
N GLY A 76 12.24 -4.76 -9.43
CA GLY A 76 11.41 -4.71 -8.22
C GLY A 76 11.82 -3.64 -7.21
N HIS A 77 12.76 -2.75 -7.54
CA HIS A 77 13.06 -1.58 -6.70
C HIS A 77 11.91 -0.57 -6.79
N ARG A 78 11.63 0.15 -5.70
CA ARG A 78 10.57 1.16 -5.64
C ARG A 78 11.08 2.39 -4.87
N PRO A 79 12.03 3.15 -5.44
CA PRO A 79 12.58 4.33 -4.79
C PRO A 79 11.49 5.37 -4.60
N ALA A 80 11.32 5.86 -3.38
CA ALA A 80 10.34 6.89 -3.08
C ALA A 80 10.80 8.26 -3.59
N LEU A 81 9.89 9.02 -4.21
CA LEU A 81 10.14 10.41 -4.55
C LEU A 81 9.98 11.29 -3.32
N PHE A 82 11.00 12.06 -2.95
CA PHE A 82 10.88 13.05 -1.89
C PHE A 82 10.19 14.31 -2.44
N VAL A 83 9.06 14.67 -1.83
CA VAL A 83 8.22 15.76 -2.30
C VAL A 83 7.78 16.69 -1.18
N TYR A 84 7.38 17.91 -1.53
CA TYR A 84 6.71 18.84 -0.62
C TYR A 84 5.60 19.62 -1.33
N GLU A 85 4.70 20.23 -0.55
CA GLU A 85 3.56 20.97 -1.08
C GLU A 85 3.99 22.11 -2.01
N ASN A 86 3.36 22.21 -3.19
CA ASN A 86 3.64 23.24 -4.16
C ASN A 86 3.31 24.65 -3.61
N ILE A 87 4.32 25.52 -3.66
CA ILE A 87 4.20 26.93 -3.25
C ILE A 87 3.51 27.79 -4.31
N CYS A 88 3.53 27.37 -5.58
CA CYS A 88 2.86 28.07 -6.67
C CYS A 88 1.40 27.64 -6.76
N LYS A 89 0.49 28.43 -6.18
CA LYS A 89 -0.96 28.13 -6.16
C LYS A 89 -1.67 28.23 -7.52
N LYS A 90 -0.97 28.70 -8.56
CA LYS A 90 -1.49 28.75 -9.94
C LYS A 90 -1.20 27.47 -10.73
N ASP A 91 -0.33 26.62 -10.21
CA ASP A 91 0.07 25.37 -10.84
C ASP A 91 -0.95 24.29 -10.53
N GLU A 92 -1.18 23.37 -11.47
CA GLU A 92 -2.12 22.26 -11.29
C GLU A 92 -1.54 21.19 -10.35
N GLN A 93 -0.22 20.98 -10.40
CA GLN A 93 0.46 20.01 -9.56
C GLN A 93 0.46 20.44 -8.09
N LEU A 94 0.10 19.52 -7.21
CA LEU A 94 -0.01 19.75 -5.77
C LEU A 94 1.33 19.63 -5.05
N PHE A 95 2.30 18.95 -5.65
CA PHE A 95 3.59 18.65 -5.05
C PHE A 95 4.76 18.92 -5.99
N LEU A 96 5.91 19.26 -5.40
CA LEU A 96 7.18 19.50 -6.09
C LEU A 96 8.20 18.41 -5.71
N CYS A 97 9.00 17.97 -6.67
CA CYS A 97 10.01 16.93 -6.55
C CYS A 97 11.37 17.44 -7.06
N PRO A 98 12.17 18.12 -6.22
CA PRO A 98 13.41 18.75 -6.66
C PRO A 98 14.60 17.79 -6.77
N ASP A 99 14.71 16.76 -5.92
CA ASP A 99 15.92 15.94 -5.77
C ASP A 99 15.91 14.66 -6.63
N ASP A 100 14.71 14.16 -6.97
CA ASP A 100 14.52 12.86 -7.61
C ASP A 100 14.09 12.94 -9.09
N VAL A 101 14.60 13.93 -9.83
CA VAL A 101 14.19 14.18 -11.23
C VAL A 101 14.41 12.93 -12.11
N SER A 102 15.53 12.22 -11.97
CA SER A 102 15.77 10.98 -12.73
C SER A 102 14.79 9.85 -12.37
N SER A 103 14.44 9.70 -11.09
CA SER A 103 13.45 8.71 -10.64
C SER A 103 12.05 9.06 -11.14
N TYR A 104 11.68 10.34 -11.10
CA TYR A 104 10.43 10.85 -11.67
C TYR A 104 10.32 10.48 -13.15
N HIS A 105 11.35 10.77 -13.94
CA HIS A 105 11.36 10.44 -15.37
C HIS A 105 11.38 8.93 -15.62
N ALA A 106 12.05 8.13 -14.79
CA ALA A 106 12.01 6.68 -14.89
C ALA A 106 10.59 6.12 -14.67
N TYR A 107 9.87 6.61 -13.66
CA TYR A 107 8.46 6.24 -13.45
C TYR A 107 7.58 6.68 -14.62
N LYS A 108 7.75 7.91 -15.09
CA LYS A 108 7.01 8.47 -16.23
C LYS A 108 7.20 7.63 -17.50
N GLU A 109 8.43 7.30 -17.85
CA GLU A 109 8.76 6.50 -19.05
C GLU A 109 8.33 5.03 -18.95
N LEU A 110 8.16 4.52 -17.73
CA LEU A 110 7.57 3.20 -17.47
C LEU A 110 6.05 3.24 -17.38
N ASN A 111 5.41 4.41 -17.60
CA ASN A 111 3.97 4.63 -17.44
C ASN A 111 3.44 4.31 -16.04
N ILE A 112 4.30 4.31 -15.01
CA ILE A 112 3.86 4.10 -13.62
C ILE A 112 3.13 5.36 -13.16
N THR A 113 1.86 5.19 -12.79
CA THR A 113 0.94 6.29 -12.51
C THR A 113 1.00 6.71 -11.04
N LYS A 114 1.25 5.78 -10.11
CA LYS A 114 1.28 6.03 -8.66
C LYS A 114 2.58 5.53 -8.01
N PRO A 115 3.72 6.22 -8.18
CA PRO A 115 4.96 5.85 -7.49
C PRO A 115 4.86 6.04 -5.97
N PRO A 116 5.72 5.36 -5.19
CA PRO A 116 5.90 5.69 -3.78
C PRO A 116 6.49 7.10 -3.63
N VAL A 117 6.02 7.82 -2.61
CA VAL A 117 6.50 9.17 -2.28
C VAL A 117 6.71 9.32 -0.78
N ILE A 118 7.60 10.24 -0.41
CA ILE A 118 7.77 10.72 0.97
C ILE A 118 7.47 12.22 0.99
N ILE A 119 6.32 12.59 1.56
CA ILE A 119 5.90 13.99 1.67
C ILE A 119 6.54 14.61 2.91
N LEU A 120 7.31 15.68 2.72
CA LEU A 120 8.04 16.37 3.77
C LEU A 120 7.17 17.44 4.47
N GLY A 121 6.64 17.08 5.63
CA GLY A 121 6.02 18.02 6.57
C GLY A 121 4.61 18.49 6.23
N CYS A 122 3.91 17.85 5.29
CA CYS A 122 2.52 18.14 4.96
C CYS A 122 1.68 16.86 4.90
N LYS A 123 0.49 16.90 5.52
CA LYS A 123 -0.50 15.80 5.54
C LYS A 123 -1.76 16.07 4.70
N LYS A 124 -1.75 17.14 3.91
CA LYS A 124 -2.90 17.56 3.09
C LYS A 124 -2.81 16.91 1.71
N ASN A 125 -3.96 16.83 1.03
CA ASN A 125 -4.05 16.35 -0.35
C ASN A 125 -3.50 14.93 -0.54
N LEU A 126 -3.72 14.06 0.45
CA LEU A 126 -3.37 12.65 0.35
C LEU A 126 -4.36 11.95 -0.57
N GLU A 127 -3.85 11.23 -1.56
CA GLU A 127 -4.65 10.37 -2.44
C GLU A 127 -4.86 8.98 -1.84
N GLU A 128 -3.90 8.48 -1.08
CA GLU A 128 -3.94 7.19 -0.39
C GLU A 128 -3.64 7.41 1.09
N SER A 129 -3.89 6.39 1.90
CA SER A 129 -3.45 6.35 3.29
C SER A 129 -1.92 6.54 3.39
N CYS A 130 -1.39 6.84 4.57
CA CYS A 130 0.05 7.07 4.70
C CYS A 130 0.65 6.57 6.01
N TYR A 131 1.92 6.20 5.96
CA TYR A 131 2.77 5.98 7.12
C TYR A 131 3.40 7.29 7.57
N VAL A 132 3.24 7.61 8.84
CA VAL A 132 3.95 8.72 9.48
C VAL A 132 5.30 8.21 9.95
N ILE A 133 6.36 8.77 9.37
CA ILE A 133 7.75 8.37 9.65
C ILE A 133 8.46 9.52 10.36
N ARG A 134 9.33 9.14 11.31
CA ARG A 134 10.20 10.07 12.03
C ARG A 134 11.59 9.47 12.20
N ALA A 135 12.61 10.29 11.99
CA ALA A 135 13.99 9.94 12.34
C ALA A 135 14.17 9.97 13.87
N MET A 136 14.42 8.81 14.47
CA MET A 136 14.66 8.66 15.91
C MET A 136 16.14 8.39 16.15
N LYS A 137 16.65 8.80 17.32
CA LYS A 137 18.03 8.52 17.72
C LYS A 137 18.21 7.03 18.00
N CYS A 138 19.36 6.47 17.67
CA CYS A 138 19.77 5.14 18.11
C CYS A 138 21.28 5.12 18.41
N THR A 139 21.79 4.03 18.99
CA THR A 139 23.21 3.95 19.39
C THR A 139 24.13 3.49 18.27
N TYR A 140 23.59 2.79 17.27
CA TYR A 140 24.34 2.25 16.13
C TYR A 140 24.41 3.22 14.93
N ASN A 141 23.56 4.24 14.90
CA ASN A 141 23.54 5.32 13.92
C ASN A 141 23.02 6.59 14.62
N ASP A 142 23.48 7.79 14.25
CA ASP A 142 22.98 9.02 14.89
C ASP A 142 21.45 9.09 14.89
N ARG A 143 20.84 8.82 13.73
CA ARG A 143 19.38 8.67 13.58
C ARG A 143 19.01 7.63 12.52
N THR A 144 17.87 6.98 12.74
CA THR A 144 17.23 6.08 11.78
C THR A 144 15.74 6.34 11.66
N GLU A 145 15.18 6.02 10.51
CA GLU A 145 13.76 6.20 10.23
C GLU A 145 12.92 5.10 10.89
N HIS A 146 11.87 5.54 11.57
CA HIS A 146 10.95 4.65 12.28
C HIS A 146 9.51 5.07 12.08
N PHE A 147 8.65 4.05 12.09
CA PHE A 147 7.20 4.20 12.05
C PHE A 147 6.68 4.85 13.36
N GLU A 148 6.04 6.00 13.21
CA GLU A 148 5.44 6.72 14.33
C GLU A 148 3.94 6.39 14.46
N SER A 149 3.19 6.51 13.36
CA SER A 149 1.75 6.25 13.29
C SER A 149 1.31 6.12 11.83
N PHE A 150 0.02 5.99 11.56
CA PHE A 150 -0.52 6.06 10.21
C PHE A 150 -1.71 7.03 10.14
N ILE A 151 -2.08 7.43 8.92
CA ILE A 151 -3.30 8.18 8.62
C ILE A 151 -4.06 7.37 7.57
N GLY A 152 -5.28 6.96 7.89
CA GLY A 152 -6.20 6.33 6.95
C GLY A 152 -6.92 7.38 6.10
N ILE A 153 -7.13 7.07 4.83
CA ILE A 153 -8.00 7.82 3.91
C ILE A 153 -9.09 6.88 3.44
N GLU A 154 -10.34 7.31 3.52
CA GLU A 154 -11.47 6.57 2.96
C GLU A 154 -11.82 7.14 1.59
N HIS A 155 -11.85 6.27 0.57
CA HIS A 155 -12.30 6.65 -0.76
C HIS A 155 -13.81 6.51 -0.84
N LYS A 156 -14.48 7.55 -1.34
CA LYS A 156 -15.91 7.49 -1.63
C LYS A 156 -16.25 6.51 -2.75
N LEU A 157 -15.28 6.26 -3.61
CA LEU A 157 -15.42 5.62 -4.89
C LEU A 157 -14.35 4.53 -5.00
N GLN A 158 -14.80 3.28 -5.09
CA GLN A 158 -13.93 2.10 -5.09
C GLN A 158 -13.91 1.42 -6.46
N PRO A 159 -12.78 0.80 -6.84
CA PRO A 159 -12.68 0.12 -8.12
C PRO A 159 -13.56 -1.13 -8.16
N SER A 160 -14.22 -1.37 -9.29
CA SER A 160 -15.01 -2.58 -9.58
C SER A 160 -14.72 -3.06 -10.99
N LEU A 161 -14.38 -4.34 -11.13
CA LEU A 161 -14.15 -5.02 -12.42
C LEU A 161 -15.46 -5.49 -13.05
N LEU A 162 -16.50 -5.67 -12.25
CA LEU A 162 -17.83 -6.06 -12.70
C LEU A 162 -18.70 -4.85 -13.12
N GLY A 163 -18.23 -3.62 -12.94
CA GLY A 163 -18.95 -2.40 -13.32
C GLY A 163 -20.20 -2.13 -12.48
N VAL A 164 -20.86 -0.99 -12.68
CA VAL A 164 -22.09 -0.59 -11.96
C VAL A 164 -23.28 -1.49 -12.31
N GLU A 165 -23.40 -1.90 -13.56
CA GLU A 165 -24.37 -2.91 -14.00
C GLU A 165 -23.72 -4.30 -13.92
N LYS A 166 -24.11 -5.10 -12.92
CA LYS A 166 -23.49 -6.41 -12.71
C LYS A 166 -23.82 -7.34 -13.87
N PRO A 167 -22.82 -8.06 -14.41
CA PRO A 167 -23.06 -9.12 -15.38
C PRO A 167 -23.82 -10.29 -14.72
N PRO A 168 -24.35 -11.22 -15.53
CA PRO A 168 -24.94 -12.46 -15.01
C PRO A 168 -23.97 -13.21 -14.09
N TYR A 169 -24.48 -13.87 -13.05
CA TYR A 169 -23.64 -14.58 -12.07
C TYR A 169 -22.72 -15.62 -12.71
N SER A 170 -23.15 -16.25 -13.80
CA SER A 170 -22.35 -17.21 -14.57
C SER A 170 -21.05 -16.62 -15.11
N ASP A 171 -21.01 -15.30 -15.30
CA ASP A 171 -19.92 -14.63 -16.00
C ASP A 171 -19.00 -13.89 -15.02
N CYS A 172 -19.49 -13.55 -13.82
CA CYS A 172 -18.76 -12.80 -12.81
C CYS A 172 -17.37 -13.39 -12.50
N PHE A 173 -17.30 -14.67 -12.10
CA PHE A 173 -16.01 -15.29 -11.75
C PHE A 173 -15.08 -15.44 -12.94
N SER A 174 -15.63 -15.67 -14.14
CA SER A 174 -14.85 -15.73 -15.38
C SER A 174 -14.15 -14.39 -15.65
N ILE A 175 -14.87 -13.27 -15.51
CA ILE A 175 -14.33 -11.91 -15.67
C ILE A 175 -13.24 -11.62 -14.63
N LEU A 176 -13.49 -11.94 -13.35
CA LEU A 176 -12.52 -11.72 -12.28
C LEU A 176 -11.25 -12.57 -12.50
N LEU A 177 -11.39 -13.85 -12.87
CA LEU A 177 -10.28 -14.75 -13.14
C LEU A 177 -9.45 -14.30 -14.34
N GLU A 178 -10.10 -13.90 -15.43
CA GLU A 178 -9.42 -13.36 -16.61
C GLU A 178 -8.61 -12.11 -16.26
N SER A 179 -9.21 -11.18 -15.52
CA SER A 179 -8.55 -9.95 -15.07
C SER A 179 -7.29 -10.25 -14.22
N VAL A 180 -7.39 -11.21 -13.29
CA VAL A 180 -6.23 -11.64 -12.46
C VAL A 180 -5.16 -12.27 -13.35
N ARG A 181 -5.54 -13.16 -14.28
CA ARG A 181 -4.60 -13.84 -15.18
C ARG A 181 -3.88 -12.88 -16.11
N GLU A 182 -4.59 -11.91 -16.67
CA GLU A 182 -4.00 -10.86 -17.49
C GLU A 182 -3.01 -10.02 -16.68
N THR A 183 -3.41 -9.58 -15.48
CA THR A 183 -2.54 -8.80 -14.59
C THR A 183 -1.28 -9.57 -14.18
N LYS A 184 -1.37 -10.88 -13.94
CA LYS A 184 -0.18 -11.72 -13.70
C LYS A 184 0.78 -11.72 -14.88
N ASN A 185 0.26 -11.77 -16.11
CA ASN A 185 1.07 -11.76 -17.31
C ASN A 185 1.76 -10.40 -17.48
N ARG A 186 1.03 -9.30 -17.23
CA ARG A 186 1.60 -7.93 -17.21
C ARG A 186 2.76 -7.82 -16.21
N VAL A 187 2.61 -8.37 -15.00
CA VAL A 187 3.71 -8.41 -14.01
C VAL A 187 4.92 -9.20 -14.52
N LYS A 188 4.70 -10.35 -15.16
CA LYS A 188 5.78 -11.16 -15.74
C LYS A 188 6.52 -10.44 -16.87
N GLU A 189 5.79 -9.78 -17.77
CA GLU A 189 6.35 -9.01 -18.89
C GLU A 189 7.12 -7.78 -18.41
N PHE A 190 6.61 -7.10 -17.38
CA PHE A 190 7.27 -5.97 -16.77
C PHE A 190 8.56 -6.38 -16.05
N HIS A 191 8.52 -7.49 -15.32
CA HIS A 191 9.65 -7.98 -14.53
C HIS A 191 10.88 -8.28 -15.38
N LYS A 192 12.03 -7.78 -14.91
CA LYS A 192 13.35 -8.10 -15.45
C LYS A 192 14.15 -8.80 -14.36
N GLY A 193 14.66 -9.99 -14.66
CA GLY A 193 15.63 -10.65 -13.77
C GLY A 193 16.91 -9.83 -13.62
N GLY A 194 17.65 -10.04 -12.54
CA GLY A 194 18.94 -9.40 -12.33
C GLY A 194 19.80 -10.11 -11.29
N ALA A 195 21.02 -9.60 -11.10
CA ALA A 195 21.99 -10.20 -10.18
C ALA A 195 21.55 -10.11 -8.71
N VAL A 196 20.82 -9.05 -8.36
CA VAL A 196 20.21 -8.86 -7.03
C VAL A 196 18.75 -9.28 -7.09
N LYS A 197 18.36 -10.22 -6.23
CA LYS A 197 16.95 -10.64 -6.10
C LYS A 197 16.21 -9.64 -5.23
N LEU A 198 15.44 -8.75 -5.86
CA LEU A 198 14.46 -7.93 -5.16
C LEU A 198 13.12 -8.69 -5.11
N HIS A 199 12.43 -8.61 -3.98
CA HIS A 199 11.27 -9.48 -3.71
C HIS A 199 9.94 -8.89 -4.18
N TYR A 200 9.86 -7.60 -4.47
CA TYR A 200 8.58 -6.91 -4.66
C TYR A 200 7.71 -7.52 -5.76
N HIS A 201 8.23 -7.71 -6.98
CA HIS A 201 7.46 -8.32 -8.08
C HIS A 201 7.09 -9.78 -7.80
N HIS A 202 7.90 -10.52 -7.02
CA HIS A 202 7.53 -11.86 -6.57
C HIS A 202 6.35 -11.82 -5.59
N THR A 203 6.32 -10.82 -4.71
CA THR A 203 5.18 -10.56 -3.82
C THR A 203 3.93 -10.24 -4.64
N LEU A 204 4.00 -9.32 -5.60
CA LEU A 204 2.88 -8.98 -6.49
C LEU A 204 2.33 -10.22 -7.22
N TYR A 205 3.22 -11.02 -7.81
CA TYR A 205 2.84 -12.25 -8.50
C TYR A 205 2.19 -13.27 -7.54
N SER A 206 2.75 -13.42 -6.33
CA SER A 206 2.22 -14.34 -5.32
C SER A 206 0.81 -13.92 -4.86
N ILE A 207 0.58 -12.62 -4.69
CA ILE A 207 -0.74 -12.07 -4.34
C ILE A 207 -1.75 -12.39 -5.43
N LEU A 208 -1.42 -12.12 -6.70
CA LEU A 208 -2.30 -12.44 -7.81
C LEU A 208 -2.55 -13.95 -7.94
N LYS A 209 -1.54 -14.80 -7.68
CA LYS A 209 -1.72 -16.25 -7.70
C LYS A 209 -2.67 -16.72 -6.58
N ARG A 210 -2.55 -16.16 -5.38
CA ARG A 210 -3.47 -16.44 -4.27
C ARG A 210 -4.88 -15.94 -4.56
N ALA A 211 -5.03 -14.78 -5.19
CA ALA A 211 -6.33 -14.28 -5.63
C ALA A 211 -6.97 -15.21 -6.66
N GLU A 212 -6.22 -15.68 -7.67
CA GLU A 212 -6.69 -16.69 -8.63
C GLU A 212 -7.16 -17.98 -7.95
N GLU A 213 -6.35 -18.57 -7.07
CA GLU A 213 -6.70 -19.79 -6.34
C GLU A 213 -7.98 -19.61 -5.50
N SER A 214 -8.15 -18.44 -4.90
CA SER A 214 -9.34 -18.11 -4.10
C SER A 214 -10.59 -17.99 -4.98
N LEU A 215 -10.48 -17.32 -6.13
CA LEU A 215 -11.57 -17.19 -7.10
C LEU A 215 -11.96 -18.52 -7.73
N GLU A 216 -10.98 -19.35 -8.10
CA GLU A 216 -11.23 -20.71 -8.62
C GLU A 216 -11.96 -21.57 -7.58
N SER A 217 -11.52 -21.49 -6.31
CA SER A 217 -12.17 -22.19 -5.20
C SER A 217 -13.61 -21.72 -4.98
N MET A 218 -13.84 -20.40 -4.98
CA MET A 218 -15.19 -19.83 -4.85
C MET A 218 -16.09 -20.28 -6.00
N SER A 219 -15.63 -20.18 -7.25
CA SER A 219 -16.41 -20.61 -8.42
C SER A 219 -16.83 -22.08 -8.30
N LEU A 220 -15.89 -22.98 -7.99
CA LEU A 220 -16.16 -24.41 -7.85
C LEU A 220 -17.17 -24.72 -6.74
N LEU A 221 -17.11 -24.00 -5.62
CA LEU A 221 -18.04 -24.17 -4.51
C LEU A 221 -19.44 -23.70 -4.87
N LEU A 222 -19.55 -22.55 -5.53
CA LEU A 222 -20.82 -21.98 -5.97
C LEU A 222 -21.51 -22.85 -7.03
N ASP A 223 -20.75 -23.40 -7.98
CA ASP A 223 -21.25 -24.34 -8.99
C ASP A 223 -21.84 -25.62 -8.37
N LYS A 224 -21.42 -25.96 -7.15
CA LYS A 224 -21.95 -27.10 -6.37
C LYS A 224 -23.03 -26.71 -5.36
N GLY A 225 -23.45 -25.45 -5.34
CA GLY A 225 -24.42 -24.93 -4.38
C GLY A 225 -23.88 -24.78 -2.95
N LEU A 226 -22.55 -24.78 -2.75
CA LEU A 226 -21.90 -24.67 -1.45
C LEU A 226 -21.63 -23.19 -1.10
N TYR A 227 -22.67 -22.38 -1.03
CA TYR A 227 -22.60 -20.91 -0.90
C TYR A 227 -21.88 -20.46 0.38
N VAL A 228 -22.21 -21.07 1.53
CA VAL A 228 -21.58 -20.74 2.83
C VAL A 228 -20.07 -21.01 2.79
N ASN A 229 -19.66 -22.13 2.19
CA ASN A 229 -18.25 -22.47 2.04
C ASN A 229 -17.52 -21.49 1.09
N ALA A 230 -18.18 -21.05 0.01
CA ALA A 230 -17.62 -20.02 -0.86
C ALA A 230 -17.41 -18.70 -0.11
N GLY A 231 -18.39 -18.29 0.71
CA GLY A 231 -18.28 -17.12 1.59
C GLY A 231 -17.12 -17.22 2.58
N ALA A 232 -16.77 -18.42 3.06
CA ALA A 232 -15.60 -18.61 3.94
C ALA A 232 -14.27 -18.31 3.21
N VAL A 233 -14.18 -18.57 1.90
CA VAL A 233 -12.98 -18.27 1.09
C VAL A 233 -12.79 -16.75 0.90
N VAL A 234 -13.87 -15.97 0.91
CA VAL A 234 -13.81 -14.49 0.83
C VAL A 234 -12.94 -13.91 1.94
N ARG A 235 -12.92 -14.52 3.14
CA ARG A 235 -12.06 -14.07 4.24
C ARG A 235 -10.58 -14.09 3.87
N SER A 236 -10.12 -15.17 3.23
CA SER A 236 -8.73 -15.29 2.81
C SER A 236 -8.38 -14.24 1.75
N LEU A 237 -9.30 -13.94 0.84
CA LEU A 237 -9.13 -12.89 -0.16
C LEU A 237 -9.11 -11.48 0.47
N TYR A 238 -9.95 -11.24 1.47
CA TYR A 238 -9.96 -9.98 2.21
C TYR A 238 -8.64 -9.71 2.95
N GLU A 239 -8.18 -10.68 3.74
CA GLU A 239 -6.91 -10.56 4.49
C GLU A 239 -5.70 -10.44 3.55
N LEU A 240 -5.78 -11.05 2.37
CA LEU A 240 -4.80 -10.89 1.28
C LEU A 240 -4.79 -9.45 0.76
N ALA A 241 -5.95 -8.85 0.45
CA ALA A 241 -6.05 -7.48 -0.03
C ALA A 241 -5.53 -6.47 1.00
N LEU A 242 -5.84 -6.66 2.28
CA LEU A 242 -5.32 -5.84 3.38
C LEU A 242 -3.79 -5.92 3.49
N THR A 243 -3.23 -7.12 3.41
CA THR A 243 -1.78 -7.33 3.51
C THR A 243 -1.05 -6.79 2.28
N PHE A 244 -1.63 -6.97 1.09
CA PHE A 244 -1.15 -6.36 -0.14
C PHE A 244 -1.12 -4.84 -0.02
N TYR A 245 -2.18 -4.21 0.47
CA TYR A 245 -2.28 -2.75 0.51
C TYR A 245 -1.18 -2.13 1.35
N ILE A 246 -0.88 -2.70 2.52
CA ILE A 246 0.20 -2.17 3.37
C ILE A 246 1.57 -2.33 2.70
N ASP A 247 1.84 -3.44 2.02
CA ASP A 247 3.08 -3.66 1.28
C ASP A 247 3.18 -2.73 0.06
N TRP A 248 2.09 -2.60 -0.70
CA TRP A 248 2.01 -1.69 -1.84
C TRP A 248 2.22 -0.24 -1.44
N LEU A 249 1.67 0.20 -0.31
CA LEU A 249 1.75 1.59 0.12
C LEU A 249 3.19 2.05 0.41
N GLY A 250 4.04 1.14 0.92
CA GLY A 250 5.43 1.43 1.26
C GLY A 250 6.28 0.16 1.28
N PRO A 251 6.63 -0.39 0.10
CA PRO A 251 7.26 -1.70 0.01
C PRO A 251 8.63 -1.74 0.68
N GLU A 252 9.36 -0.62 0.69
CA GLU A 252 10.68 -0.55 1.33
C GLU A 252 10.58 -0.25 2.84
N GLN A 253 9.44 0.25 3.32
CA GLN A 253 9.22 0.65 4.70
C GLN A 253 8.68 -0.51 5.57
N ILE A 254 7.70 -1.28 5.07
CA ILE A 254 6.99 -2.29 5.87
C ILE A 254 7.47 -3.73 5.64
N TYR A 255 8.08 -4.03 4.48
CA TYR A 255 8.43 -5.40 4.07
C TYR A 255 9.20 -6.19 5.14
N ARG A 256 10.18 -5.56 5.80
CA ARG A 256 10.94 -6.22 6.89
C ARG A 256 10.03 -6.71 8.02
N TYR A 257 8.97 -5.98 8.35
CA TYR A 257 8.04 -6.36 9.41
C TYR A 257 7.08 -7.45 8.97
N LEU A 258 6.69 -7.47 7.68
CA LEU A 258 5.95 -8.60 7.09
C LEU A 258 6.78 -9.88 7.14
N GLN A 259 8.07 -9.82 6.83
CA GLN A 259 8.97 -10.96 6.95
C GLN A 259 9.11 -11.42 8.40
N ILE A 260 9.37 -10.52 9.34
CA ILE A 260 9.49 -10.84 10.78
C ILE A 260 8.18 -11.47 11.29
N ALA A 261 7.03 -10.88 10.95
CA ALA A 261 5.71 -11.41 11.31
C ALA A 261 5.46 -12.84 10.81
N SER A 262 6.08 -13.24 9.70
CA SER A 262 5.92 -14.59 9.13
C SER A 262 6.66 -15.69 9.89
N VAL A 263 7.66 -15.34 10.70
CA VAL A 263 8.55 -16.31 11.39
C VAL A 263 8.65 -16.10 12.90
N THR A 264 8.05 -15.04 13.44
CA THR A 264 8.16 -14.67 14.86
C THR A 264 6.79 -14.41 15.45
N LYS A 265 6.56 -14.91 16.67
CA LYS A 265 5.32 -14.65 17.44
C LYS A 265 5.39 -13.33 18.20
N LEU A 266 4.23 -12.78 18.56
CA LEU A 266 4.14 -11.49 19.29
C LEU A 266 4.98 -11.46 20.57
N ASN A 267 4.89 -12.50 21.41
CA ASN A 267 5.62 -12.55 22.68
C ASN A 267 7.15 -12.60 22.48
N GLU A 268 7.61 -13.26 21.42
CA GLU A 268 9.04 -13.33 21.08
C GLU A 268 9.54 -11.97 20.59
N TRP A 269 8.73 -11.30 19.76
CA TRP A 269 9.03 -9.95 19.27
C TRP A 269 9.05 -8.91 20.39
N GLU A 270 8.09 -8.99 21.33
CA GLU A 270 8.04 -8.11 22.50
C GLU A 270 9.30 -8.27 23.36
N LYS A 271 9.71 -9.52 23.63
CA LYS A 271 10.95 -9.82 24.35
C LYS A 271 12.18 -9.23 23.64
N TYR A 272 12.29 -9.40 22.32
CA TYR A 272 13.37 -8.80 21.54
C TYR A 272 13.38 -7.27 21.63
N CYS A 273 12.20 -6.64 21.60
CA CYS A 273 12.08 -5.19 21.75
C CYS A 273 12.49 -4.71 23.14
N ASP A 274 12.18 -5.47 24.19
CA ASP A 274 12.61 -5.19 25.57
C ASP A 274 14.11 -5.33 25.77
N GLU A 275 14.71 -6.36 25.17
CA GLU A 275 16.16 -6.56 25.17
C GLU A 275 16.86 -5.41 24.44
N THR A 276 16.37 -5.05 23.24
CA THR A 276 16.91 -3.90 22.50
C THR A 276 16.80 -2.61 23.33
N LEU A 277 15.69 -2.37 24.02
CA LEU A 277 15.53 -1.18 24.87
C LEU A 277 16.60 -1.13 25.96
N LYS A 278 16.85 -2.24 26.65
CA LYS A 278 17.87 -2.32 27.70
C LYS A 278 19.28 -2.06 27.14
N GLU A 279 19.58 -2.61 25.97
CA GLU A 279 20.85 -2.39 25.27
C GLU A 279 21.04 -0.92 24.88
N GLN A 280 20.03 -0.30 24.26
CA GLN A 280 20.10 1.11 23.87
C GLN A 280 20.35 2.03 25.07
N VAL A 281 19.69 1.77 26.21
CA VAL A 281 19.91 2.53 27.46
C VAL A 281 21.31 2.31 28.01
N LYS A 282 21.79 1.06 28.01
CA LYS A 282 23.15 0.70 28.45
C LYS A 282 24.22 1.41 27.61
N ASP A 283 23.97 1.54 26.31
CA ASP A 283 24.86 2.19 25.34
C ASP A 283 24.77 3.73 25.37
N GLY A 284 24.01 4.31 26.31
CA GLY A 284 23.99 5.75 26.57
C GLY A 284 22.81 6.52 25.96
N LEU A 285 21.84 5.84 25.34
CA LEU A 285 20.61 6.50 24.89
C LEU A 285 19.69 6.82 26.09
N SER A 286 18.97 7.95 26.02
CA SER A 286 17.99 8.27 27.05
C SER A 286 16.89 7.20 27.10
N ARG A 287 16.37 6.91 28.31
CA ARG A 287 15.28 5.93 28.46
C ARG A 287 14.04 6.31 27.65
N SER A 288 13.75 7.61 27.50
CA SER A 288 12.65 8.10 26.69
C SER A 288 12.85 7.81 25.20
N ASP A 289 14.04 8.08 24.66
CA ASP A 289 14.35 7.80 23.25
C ASP A 289 14.35 6.29 22.97
N ALA A 290 14.91 5.48 23.88
CA ALA A 290 14.89 4.02 23.78
C ALA A 290 13.46 3.46 23.81
N GLN A 291 12.56 4.03 24.64
CA GLN A 291 11.15 3.64 24.67
C GLN A 291 10.45 3.98 23.35
N LEU A 292 10.71 5.16 22.77
CA LEU A 292 10.15 5.54 21.46
C LEU A 292 10.54 4.55 20.36
N LEU A 293 11.79 4.08 20.35
CA LEU A 293 12.27 3.04 19.43
C LEU A 293 11.52 1.71 19.63
N LYS A 294 11.38 1.26 20.89
CA LYS A 294 10.61 0.06 21.23
C LYS A 294 9.18 0.18 20.70
N ASP A 295 8.51 1.29 20.99
CA ASP A 295 7.12 1.47 20.61
C ASP A 295 6.96 1.52 19.08
N ALA A 296 7.91 2.12 18.36
CA ALA A 296 7.91 2.14 16.90
C ALA A 296 8.06 0.73 16.30
N LYS A 297 8.97 -0.08 16.85
CA LYS A 297 9.13 -1.49 16.46
C LYS A 297 7.85 -2.30 16.73
N MET A 298 7.23 -2.11 17.89
CA MET A 298 5.98 -2.78 18.25
C MET A 298 4.84 -2.37 17.33
N ARG A 299 4.63 -1.07 17.11
CA ARG A 299 3.57 -0.57 16.21
C ARG A 299 3.72 -1.11 14.78
N SER A 300 4.93 -1.15 14.25
CA SER A 300 5.18 -1.68 12.90
C SER A 300 4.86 -3.17 12.81
N TYR A 301 5.23 -3.95 13.83
CA TYR A 301 4.91 -5.37 13.89
C TYR A 301 3.40 -5.62 14.08
N LEU A 302 2.73 -4.81 14.90
CA LEU A 302 1.28 -4.88 15.07
C LEU A 302 0.54 -4.56 13.77
N LEU A 303 0.98 -3.56 13.01
CA LEU A 303 0.43 -3.28 11.68
C LEU A 303 0.61 -4.47 10.72
N ALA A 304 1.76 -5.14 10.76
CA ALA A 304 2.02 -6.32 9.93
C ALA A 304 1.17 -7.55 10.32
N THR A 305 0.77 -7.67 11.59
CA THR A 305 0.12 -8.88 12.14
C THR A 305 -1.37 -8.75 12.40
N LYS A 306 -1.86 -7.58 12.80
CA LYS A 306 -3.27 -7.38 13.18
C LYS A 306 -4.11 -6.95 11.99
N VAL A 307 -5.14 -7.73 11.67
CA VAL A 307 -6.09 -7.45 10.59
C VAL A 307 -6.78 -6.10 10.78
N SER A 308 -7.21 -5.79 12.00
CA SER A 308 -7.87 -4.52 12.33
C SER A 308 -6.98 -3.29 12.07
N GLU A 309 -5.66 -3.40 12.32
CA GLU A 309 -4.73 -2.29 12.06
C GLU A 309 -4.53 -2.07 10.55
N LYS A 310 -4.48 -3.14 9.76
CA LYS A 310 -4.43 -3.05 8.29
C LYS A 310 -5.73 -2.46 7.75
N ALA A 311 -6.87 -2.88 8.29
CA ALA A 311 -8.18 -2.41 7.88
C ALA A 311 -8.37 -0.90 8.10
N ARG A 312 -7.89 -0.36 9.23
CA ARG A 312 -7.88 1.09 9.51
C ARG A 312 -7.04 1.91 8.53
N LEU A 313 -6.11 1.27 7.83
CA LEU A 313 -5.34 1.89 6.76
C LEU A 313 -5.98 1.69 5.38
N PHE A 314 -6.77 0.63 5.21
CA PHE A 314 -7.33 0.25 3.93
C PHE A 314 -8.36 1.29 3.46
N PRO A 315 -8.42 1.62 2.16
CA PRO A 315 -9.17 2.78 1.69
C PRO A 315 -10.69 2.59 1.66
N PHE A 316 -11.17 1.41 2.06
CA PHE A 316 -12.60 1.13 2.24
C PHE A 316 -13.09 1.57 3.63
N GLY A 317 -12.19 1.85 4.57
CA GLY A 317 -12.54 2.34 5.89
C GLY A 317 -12.82 1.29 6.95
N GLU A 318 -13.00 1.78 8.17
CA GLU A 318 -13.23 0.93 9.34
C GLU A 318 -14.67 0.38 9.38
N GLU A 319 -15.64 1.13 8.87
CA GLU A 319 -17.04 0.70 8.78
C GLU A 319 -17.20 -0.50 7.83
N HIS A 320 -16.65 -0.40 6.62
CA HIS A 320 -16.65 -1.51 5.66
C HIS A 320 -15.94 -2.76 6.24
N HIS A 321 -14.86 -2.57 7.00
CA HIS A 321 -14.22 -3.68 7.72
C HIS A 321 -15.18 -4.34 8.71
N GLN A 322 -15.90 -3.57 9.51
CA GLN A 322 -16.86 -4.11 10.47
C GLN A 322 -17.97 -4.91 9.78
N ASP A 323 -18.48 -4.43 8.65
CA ASP A 323 -19.52 -5.10 7.88
C ASP A 323 -19.03 -6.42 7.28
N VAL A 324 -17.87 -6.41 6.60
CA VAL A 324 -17.25 -7.61 6.04
C VAL A 324 -16.92 -8.61 7.15
N TYR A 325 -16.34 -8.16 8.26
CA TYR A 325 -16.02 -9.07 9.38
C TYR A 325 -17.27 -9.63 10.03
N SER A 326 -18.33 -8.83 10.19
CA SER A 326 -19.62 -9.29 10.73
C SER A 326 -20.22 -10.38 9.83
N PHE A 327 -20.23 -10.17 8.52
CA PHE A 327 -20.64 -11.18 7.54
C PHE A 327 -19.80 -12.45 7.61
N LEU A 328 -18.47 -12.32 7.52
CA LEU A 328 -17.55 -13.46 7.53
C LEU A 328 -17.55 -14.21 8.86
N SER A 329 -17.75 -13.51 9.98
CA SER A 329 -17.84 -14.11 11.31
C SER A 329 -19.07 -15.00 11.42
N LYS A 330 -20.23 -14.57 10.91
CA LYS A 330 -21.47 -15.37 10.87
C LYS A 330 -21.33 -16.64 10.02
N ILE A 331 -20.43 -16.63 9.04
CA ILE A 331 -20.16 -17.77 8.15
C ILE A 331 -19.13 -18.72 8.76
N ALA A 332 -18.03 -18.18 9.31
CA ALA A 332 -16.90 -18.95 9.79
C ALA A 332 -17.12 -19.52 11.21
N HIS A 333 -17.90 -18.84 12.04
CA HIS A 333 -18.26 -19.33 13.37
C HIS A 333 -19.67 -19.90 13.33
N HIS A 334 -19.83 -21.19 13.68
CA HIS A 334 -21.12 -21.79 14.02
C HIS A 334 -21.64 -21.12 15.31
N ASP A 335 -22.11 -19.89 15.19
CA ASP A 335 -22.85 -19.23 16.26
C ASP A 335 -24.31 -19.69 16.24
N PHE A 336 -25.07 -19.32 17.28
CA PHE A 336 -26.48 -19.68 17.38
C PHE A 336 -27.34 -19.13 16.23
N SER A 337 -26.85 -18.15 15.46
CA SER A 337 -27.56 -17.67 14.27
C SER A 337 -27.53 -18.71 13.16
N MET A 338 -26.42 -19.44 12.98
CA MET A 338 -26.35 -20.59 12.07
C MET A 338 -27.21 -21.76 12.52
N THR A 339 -27.28 -22.03 13.83
CA THR A 339 -28.20 -23.04 14.38
C THR A 339 -29.66 -22.68 14.09
N ALA A 340 -30.07 -21.43 14.35
CA ALA A 340 -31.42 -20.96 14.06
C ALA A 340 -31.77 -21.07 12.57
N ARG A 341 -30.80 -20.81 11.68
CA ARG A 341 -30.95 -20.98 10.23
C ARG A 341 -31.19 -22.43 9.84
N TYR A 342 -30.37 -23.36 10.33
CA TYR A 342 -30.56 -24.78 10.04
C TYR A 342 -31.82 -25.35 10.68
N THR A 343 -32.29 -24.78 11.80
CA THR A 343 -33.62 -25.10 12.35
C THR A 343 -34.73 -24.65 11.41
N HIS A 344 -34.68 -23.43 10.86
CA HIS A 344 -35.66 -22.98 9.87
C HIS A 344 -35.65 -23.86 8.61
N THR A 345 -34.48 -24.22 8.10
CA THR A 345 -34.32 -25.15 6.97
C THR A 345 -34.90 -26.53 7.29
N LEU A 346 -34.65 -27.06 8.49
CA LEU A 346 -35.22 -28.33 8.94
C LEU A 346 -36.75 -28.28 8.99
N GLU A 347 -37.31 -27.13 9.42
CA GLU A 347 -38.74 -26.94 9.61
C GLU A 347 -39.51 -26.61 8.31
N HIS A 348 -38.88 -25.90 7.36
CA HIS A 348 -39.56 -25.32 6.18
C HIS A 348 -38.99 -25.77 4.83
N GLY A 349 -37.82 -26.41 4.80
CA GLY A 349 -37.20 -26.96 3.59
C GLY A 349 -36.70 -25.93 2.57
N ASP A 350 -36.69 -24.64 2.90
CA ASP A 350 -36.30 -23.55 1.99
C ASP A 350 -35.01 -22.86 2.45
N GLU A 351 -33.98 -22.93 1.58
CA GLU A 351 -32.68 -22.26 1.77
C GLU A 351 -32.46 -21.10 0.76
N SER A 352 -33.42 -20.84 -0.15
CA SER A 352 -33.20 -20.07 -1.37
C SER A 352 -32.79 -18.62 -1.12
N VAL A 353 -33.53 -17.90 -0.26
CA VAL A 353 -33.29 -16.48 0.06
C VAL A 353 -31.91 -16.28 0.69
N PHE A 354 -31.52 -17.19 1.60
CA PHE A 354 -30.23 -17.10 2.30
C PHE A 354 -29.04 -17.36 1.37
N ASN A 355 -29.19 -18.34 0.48
CA ASN A 355 -28.17 -18.69 -0.49
C ASN A 355 -27.96 -17.57 -1.52
N GLU A 356 -29.02 -16.86 -1.91
CA GLU A 356 -28.94 -15.70 -2.81
C GLU A 356 -28.19 -14.51 -2.16
N ASP A 357 -28.46 -14.20 -0.89
CA ASP A 357 -27.75 -13.14 -0.16
C ASP A 357 -26.25 -13.43 -0.01
N ILE A 358 -25.90 -14.68 0.33
CA ILE A 358 -24.49 -15.09 0.43
C ILE A 358 -23.82 -15.03 -0.93
N LEU A 359 -24.46 -15.52 -1.98
CA LEU A 359 -23.95 -15.47 -3.34
C LEU A 359 -23.63 -14.03 -3.75
N ASN A 360 -24.61 -13.13 -3.56
CA ASN A 360 -24.48 -11.71 -3.88
C ASN A 360 -23.33 -11.03 -3.14
N THR A 361 -23.26 -11.27 -1.82
CA THR A 361 -22.23 -10.70 -0.96
C THR A 361 -20.85 -11.26 -1.31
N THR A 362 -20.77 -12.56 -1.61
CA THR A 362 -19.52 -13.23 -2.02
C THR A 362 -18.97 -12.63 -3.31
N ILE A 363 -19.82 -12.47 -4.33
CA ILE A 363 -19.43 -11.86 -5.61
C ILE A 363 -19.03 -10.39 -5.40
N TYR A 364 -19.80 -9.64 -4.62
CA TYR A 364 -19.50 -8.23 -4.32
C TYR A 364 -18.12 -8.06 -3.66
N CYS A 365 -17.86 -8.79 -2.58
CA CYS A 365 -16.59 -8.75 -1.88
C CYS A 365 -15.43 -9.21 -2.77
N ALA A 366 -15.62 -10.29 -3.54
CA ALA A 366 -14.60 -10.79 -4.45
C ALA A 366 -14.21 -9.76 -5.51
N ASP A 367 -15.20 -9.10 -6.13
CA ASP A 367 -14.99 -8.01 -7.08
C ASP A 367 -14.18 -6.87 -6.45
N PHE A 368 -14.63 -6.33 -5.31
CA PHE A 368 -13.99 -5.19 -4.66
C PHE A 368 -12.53 -5.47 -4.26
N PHE A 369 -12.28 -6.63 -3.65
CA PHE A 369 -10.92 -6.96 -3.19
C PHE A 369 -9.98 -7.25 -4.36
N VAL A 370 -10.46 -7.93 -5.41
CA VAL A 370 -9.65 -8.21 -6.61
C VAL A 370 -9.41 -6.94 -7.40
N ALA A 371 -10.43 -6.08 -7.57
CA ALA A 371 -10.29 -4.79 -8.21
C ALA A 371 -9.29 -3.90 -7.47
N ALA A 372 -9.37 -3.83 -6.13
CA ALA A 372 -8.41 -3.09 -5.32
C ALA A 372 -6.97 -3.57 -5.47
N ILE A 373 -6.76 -4.89 -5.65
CA ILE A 373 -5.44 -5.48 -5.94
C ILE A 373 -4.98 -5.14 -7.36
N ILE A 374 -5.82 -5.42 -8.37
CA ILE A 374 -5.46 -5.32 -9.78
C ILE A 374 -5.16 -3.88 -10.19
N THR A 375 -6.01 -2.93 -9.77
CA THR A 375 -5.83 -1.50 -10.10
C THR A 375 -4.47 -0.98 -9.66
N ARG A 376 -4.12 -1.25 -8.40
CA ARG A 376 -2.85 -0.85 -7.78
C ARG A 376 -1.64 -1.54 -8.39
N ILE A 377 -1.75 -2.81 -8.76
CA ILE A 377 -0.66 -3.52 -9.46
C ILE A 377 -0.46 -2.95 -10.85
N ASN A 378 -1.55 -2.71 -11.60
CA ASN A 378 -1.49 -2.12 -12.94
C ASN A 378 -0.83 -0.74 -12.93
N ASP A 379 -1.15 0.09 -11.95
CA ASP A 379 -0.48 1.38 -11.70
C ASP A 379 1.04 1.22 -11.48
N ASP A 380 1.48 0.08 -10.92
CA ASP A 380 2.88 -0.22 -10.60
C ASP A 380 3.68 -0.88 -11.73
N VAL A 381 3.00 -1.39 -12.77
CA VAL A 381 3.63 -2.06 -13.93
C VAL A 381 3.38 -1.32 -15.25
N GLY A 382 2.86 -0.10 -15.19
CA GLY A 382 2.76 0.77 -16.36
C GLY A 382 1.60 0.46 -17.30
N TYR A 383 0.57 -0.23 -16.81
CA TYR A 383 -0.60 -0.64 -17.59
C TYR A 383 -1.84 0.13 -17.15
N SER A 384 -1.98 1.37 -17.60
CA SER A 384 -3.24 2.12 -17.50
C SER A 384 -4.20 1.70 -18.63
N GLY A 385 -4.68 0.45 -18.60
CA GLY A 385 -5.64 -0.07 -19.58
C GLY A 385 -7.06 0.33 -19.20
N GLU A 386 -7.65 1.23 -19.99
CA GLU A 386 -9.09 1.50 -20.10
C GLU A 386 -9.86 0.19 -20.31
N LYS A 387 -10.71 -0.23 -19.36
CA LYS A 387 -12.02 -0.85 -19.66
C LYS A 387 -12.92 -1.29 -18.49
N TYR A 388 -12.46 -1.45 -17.25
CA TYR A 388 -13.36 -1.97 -16.19
C TYR A 388 -13.00 -1.45 -14.80
N ILE A 389 -13.00 -0.13 -14.63
CA ILE A 389 -12.96 0.46 -13.29
C ILE A 389 -14.00 1.56 -13.26
N GLU A 390 -15.26 1.16 -13.14
CA GLU A 390 -16.27 2.10 -12.69
C GLU A 390 -16.15 2.20 -11.18
N SER A 391 -16.14 3.43 -10.70
CA SER A 391 -16.12 3.73 -9.28
C SER A 391 -17.50 3.50 -8.66
N ARG A 392 -17.58 2.68 -7.61
CA ARG A 392 -18.80 2.46 -6.81
C ARG A 392 -18.69 3.09 -5.42
N GLU A 393 -19.81 3.57 -4.89
CA GLU A 393 -19.93 3.82 -3.44
C GLU A 393 -19.73 2.47 -2.72
N GLY A 394 -18.82 2.46 -1.74
CA GLY A 394 -18.34 1.23 -1.08
C GLY A 394 -19.07 0.83 0.18
#